data_AF-A0A8S1HBP9-F1
#
_entry.id   AF-A0A8S1HBP9-F1
#
_cell.length_a   1.000
_cell.length_b   1.000
_cell.length_c   1.000
_cell.angle_alpha   90.00
_cell.angle_beta   90.00
_cell.angle_gamma   90.00
#
_symmetry.space_group_name_H-M   'P 1'
#
loop_
_entity.id
_entity.type
_entity.pdbx_description
1 polymer ?
#
loop_
_entity_poly.entity_id
_entity_poly.type
_entity_poly.pdbx_seq_one_letter_code
_entity_poly.pdbx_strand_id
1 'polypeptide(L)'
;MSRTYLSIFFFMAVLVETFADDFSKTCYTCASPSLRSRWSLTGLSPVADSSFTACDDPSSNGGNTPTEPCSGPCLTVLFDDPDSITQQNGITSVLVVRGCHSTLTQVVADRNSGGSSYCEVDTTHVMSNLKGNTVSVRKLVDFCSTTNCNSRTIQTGFNTPACVQQTQNNLLNNAPLNCYDCQPKEGKNCQESKCSKKYCMKQQVKVDGGFQLYKTCSNVNVLGVDNGCMTYDLVTNPGGVAVTNHLTQCFCRDKQFCNGSRFETVFATVIMFLGAAILRFH
;
A
#
# COMPACT_ATOMS: atom_id res chain seq x y z
N MET A 1 38.53 -25.67 -33.37
CA MET A 1 37.77 -25.16 -32.20
C MET A 1 37.05 -23.90 -32.61
N SER A 2 35.72 -23.96 -32.66
CA SER A 2 34.87 -23.01 -33.39
C SER A 2 34.72 -21.68 -32.67
N ARG A 3 34.84 -20.57 -33.41
CA ARG A 3 34.57 -19.18 -32.98
C ARG A 3 33.21 -19.00 -32.27
N THR A 4 32.27 -19.92 -32.47
CA THR A 4 30.95 -19.94 -31.82
C THR A 4 31.01 -20.15 -30.30
N TYR A 5 31.98 -20.92 -29.78
CA TYR A 5 32.06 -21.21 -28.35
C TYR A 5 32.60 -20.03 -27.52
N LEU A 6 33.43 -19.18 -28.13
CA LEU A 6 34.01 -18.01 -27.47
C LEU A 6 32.95 -16.91 -27.26
N SER A 7 32.01 -16.75 -28.19
CA SER A 7 30.90 -15.78 -28.07
C SER A 7 29.85 -16.19 -27.05
N ILE A 8 29.59 -17.51 -26.87
CA ILE A 8 28.66 -18.01 -25.86
C ILE A 8 29.21 -17.81 -24.44
N PHE A 9 30.52 -18.03 -24.24
CA PHE A 9 31.16 -17.76 -22.94
C PHE A 9 31.19 -16.26 -22.60
N PHE A 10 31.37 -15.37 -23.59
CA PHE A 10 31.33 -13.93 -23.37
C PHE A 10 29.91 -13.44 -23.04
N PHE A 11 28.87 -13.98 -23.67
CA PHE A 11 27.48 -13.66 -23.32
C PHE A 11 27.05 -14.21 -21.96
N MET A 12 27.53 -15.39 -21.56
CA MET A 12 27.28 -15.93 -20.21
C MET A 12 28.01 -15.15 -19.12
N ALA A 13 29.23 -14.67 -19.36
CA ALA A 13 29.94 -13.82 -18.40
C ALA A 13 29.26 -12.44 -18.22
N VAL A 14 28.78 -11.83 -19.30
CA VAL A 14 28.06 -10.54 -19.24
C VAL A 14 26.67 -10.70 -18.60
N LEU A 15 26.01 -11.85 -18.74
CA LEU A 15 24.75 -12.14 -18.04
C LEU A 15 24.93 -12.45 -16.56
N VAL A 16 26.10 -12.96 -16.13
CA VAL A 16 26.35 -13.26 -14.71
C VAL A 16 26.76 -11.99 -13.93
N GLU A 17 27.37 -10.98 -14.57
CA GLU A 17 27.73 -9.72 -13.90
C GLU A 17 26.55 -8.74 -13.75
N THR A 18 25.41 -8.92 -14.44
CA THR A 18 24.23 -8.05 -14.28
C THR A 18 23.27 -8.46 -13.15
N PHE A 19 23.54 -9.56 -12.43
CA PHE A 19 22.72 -9.99 -11.29
C PHE A 19 23.46 -9.92 -9.95
N ALA A 20 24.65 -9.34 -9.93
CA ALA A 20 25.44 -9.14 -8.71
C ALA A 20 25.37 -7.67 -8.27
N ASP A 21 24.18 -7.23 -7.90
CA ASP A 21 24.00 -6.13 -6.95
C ASP A 21 22.68 -6.34 -6.21
N ASP A 22 22.61 -7.47 -5.51
CA ASP A 22 21.59 -7.73 -4.51
C ASP A 22 21.95 -6.93 -3.25
N PHE A 23 21.88 -5.60 -3.34
CA PHE A 23 21.85 -4.75 -2.15
C PHE A 23 20.47 -4.90 -1.52
N SER A 24 20.23 -6.04 -0.87
CA SER A 24 19.06 -6.22 0.00
C SER A 24 19.22 -5.28 1.20
N LYS A 25 18.79 -4.03 1.04
CA LYS A 25 18.59 -3.15 2.20
C LYS A 25 17.60 -3.82 3.14
N THR A 26 17.76 -3.60 4.44
CA THR A 26 16.76 -4.09 5.41
C THR A 26 15.78 -2.98 5.74
N CYS A 27 14.54 -3.37 6.04
CA CYS A 27 13.52 -2.48 6.57
C CYS A 27 13.04 -3.01 7.91
N TYR A 28 12.64 -2.12 8.83
CA TYR A 28 11.91 -2.55 10.01
C TYR A 28 10.59 -3.18 9.59
N THR A 29 10.24 -4.31 10.22
CA THR A 29 8.98 -5.03 9.97
C THR A 29 8.23 -5.20 11.27
N CYS A 30 7.15 -4.44 11.42
CA CYS A 30 6.31 -4.46 12.60
C CYS A 30 4.95 -3.82 12.33
N ALA A 31 3.96 -4.16 13.16
CA ALA A 31 2.65 -3.56 13.19
C ALA A 31 2.20 -3.38 14.64
N SER A 32 1.45 -2.31 14.93
CA SER A 32 0.89 -2.09 16.26
C SER A 32 0.17 -3.35 16.79
N PRO A 33 0.38 -3.77 18.04
CA PRO A 33 -0.20 -5.02 18.57
C PRO A 33 -1.74 -5.07 18.47
N SER A 34 -2.40 -3.93 18.61
CA SER A 34 -3.86 -3.79 18.48
C SER A 34 -4.40 -4.07 17.08
N LEU A 35 -3.54 -4.09 16.04
CA LEU A 35 -3.92 -4.46 14.68
C LEU A 35 -4.09 -5.98 14.48
N ARG A 36 -3.65 -6.82 15.42
CA ARG A 36 -3.72 -8.28 15.28
C ARG A 36 -5.13 -8.78 14.96
N SER A 37 -6.14 -8.27 15.67
CA SER A 37 -7.55 -8.61 15.46
C SER A 37 -8.28 -7.65 14.50
N ARG A 38 -7.57 -6.65 13.96
CA ARG A 38 -8.13 -5.51 13.23
C ARG A 38 -7.34 -5.19 11.94
N TRP A 39 -6.63 -6.17 11.40
CA TRP A 39 -5.71 -5.97 10.27
C TRP A 39 -6.42 -5.40 9.04
N SER A 40 -7.70 -5.72 8.86
CA SER A 40 -8.55 -5.20 7.78
C SER A 40 -8.61 -3.67 7.71
N LEU A 41 -8.31 -2.96 8.79
CA LEU A 41 -8.23 -1.49 8.78
C LEU A 41 -7.10 -0.98 7.87
N THR A 42 -6.02 -1.74 7.71
CA THR A 42 -4.85 -1.30 6.94
C THR A 42 -5.13 -1.26 5.43
N GLY A 43 -5.98 -2.15 4.93
CA GLY A 43 -6.16 -2.42 3.50
C GLY A 43 -4.94 -3.09 2.85
N LEU A 44 -4.06 -3.71 3.63
CA LEU A 44 -2.82 -4.37 3.17
C LEU A 44 -2.96 -5.89 3.11
N SER A 45 -2.00 -6.54 2.46
CA SER A 45 -1.86 -8.00 2.46
C SER A 45 -1.76 -8.53 3.90
N PRO A 46 -2.34 -9.70 4.23
CA PRO A 46 -2.15 -10.35 5.52
C PRO A 46 -0.66 -10.53 5.87
N VAL A 47 -0.34 -10.38 7.16
CA VAL A 47 1.02 -10.57 7.70
C VAL A 47 1.01 -11.65 8.78
N ALA A 48 2.18 -12.19 9.08
CA ALA A 48 2.35 -13.18 10.15
C ALA A 48 2.13 -12.56 11.54
N ASP A 49 1.68 -13.37 12.49
CA ASP A 49 1.43 -12.93 13.87
C ASP A 49 2.67 -12.34 14.56
N SER A 50 3.86 -12.78 14.15
CA SER A 50 5.16 -12.27 14.62
C SER A 50 5.40 -10.80 14.26
N SER A 51 4.68 -10.25 13.29
CA SER A 51 4.78 -8.83 12.91
C SER A 51 4.11 -7.92 13.96
N PHE A 52 3.21 -8.42 14.81
CA PHE A 52 2.49 -7.60 15.80
C PHE A 52 3.33 -7.38 17.07
N THR A 53 4.20 -6.39 17.05
CA THR A 53 5.15 -6.04 18.12
C THR A 53 5.18 -4.53 18.37
N ALA A 54 5.93 -4.08 19.39
CA ALA A 54 6.08 -2.64 19.67
C ALA A 54 6.75 -1.93 18.47
N CYS A 55 6.02 -1.01 17.84
CA CYS A 55 6.37 -0.45 16.52
C CYS A 55 6.42 1.10 16.51
N ASP A 56 6.16 1.72 17.66
CA ASP A 56 5.94 3.17 17.81
C ASP A 56 7.21 3.98 17.52
N ASP A 57 8.34 3.47 17.99
CA ASP A 57 9.68 3.97 17.70
C ASP A 57 10.64 2.78 17.53
N PRO A 58 10.84 2.30 16.29
CA PRO A 58 11.65 1.13 16.04
C PRO A 58 13.15 1.38 16.27
N SER A 59 13.56 2.65 16.34
CA SER A 59 14.97 3.06 16.48
C SER A 59 15.44 3.10 17.93
N SER A 60 14.54 3.41 18.88
CA SER A 60 14.85 3.44 20.31
C SER A 60 14.63 2.12 21.05
N ASN A 61 13.99 1.13 20.40
CA ASN A 61 13.74 -0.21 20.96
C ASN A 61 14.98 -1.12 21.11
N GLY A 62 16.19 -0.55 21.25
CA GLY A 62 17.41 -1.29 21.54
C GLY A 62 17.79 -2.34 20.48
N GLY A 63 17.34 -2.19 19.22
CA GLY A 63 17.60 -3.15 18.14
C GLY A 63 16.68 -4.37 18.11
N ASN A 64 15.69 -4.46 18.99
CA ASN A 64 14.77 -5.61 19.07
C ASN A 64 13.62 -5.57 18.06
N THR A 65 13.49 -4.50 17.28
CA THR A 65 12.49 -4.43 16.22
C THR A 65 12.90 -5.37 15.09
N PRO A 66 12.05 -6.34 14.69
CA PRO A 66 12.36 -7.23 13.59
C PRO A 66 12.68 -6.44 12.31
N THR A 67 13.56 -7.01 11.48
CA THR A 67 13.88 -6.48 10.17
C THR A 67 13.72 -7.55 9.11
N GLU A 68 13.44 -7.14 7.88
CA GLU A 68 13.37 -8.02 6.71
C GLU A 68 14.20 -7.43 5.55
N PRO A 69 14.84 -8.26 4.72
CA PRO A 69 15.53 -7.82 3.51
C PRO A 69 14.52 -7.45 2.41
N CYS A 70 14.76 -6.32 1.72
CA CYS A 70 13.84 -5.78 0.72
C CYS A 70 14.55 -5.39 -0.58
N SER A 71 14.04 -5.90 -1.70
CA SER A 71 14.42 -5.42 -3.04
C SER A 71 13.80 -4.04 -3.36
N GLY A 72 12.55 -3.81 -2.92
CA GLY A 72 11.81 -2.55 -3.06
C GLY A 72 11.98 -1.57 -1.89
N PRO A 73 11.33 -0.40 -1.90
CA PRO A 73 11.42 0.57 -0.81
C PRO A 73 10.85 0.03 0.51
N CYS A 74 11.33 0.58 1.62
CA CYS A 74 10.68 0.41 2.91
C CYS A 74 9.40 1.24 2.96
N LEU A 75 8.36 0.71 3.60
CA LEU A 75 7.07 1.36 3.79
C LEU A 75 6.87 1.68 5.28
N THR A 76 6.28 2.85 5.56
CA THR A 76 5.61 3.17 6.83
C THR A 76 4.20 3.64 6.52
N VAL A 77 3.21 3.05 7.18
CA VAL A 77 1.82 3.53 7.19
C VAL A 77 1.47 3.94 8.62
N LEU A 78 1.07 5.19 8.82
CA LEU A 78 0.55 5.70 10.08
C LEU A 78 -0.90 6.12 9.89
N PHE A 79 -1.77 5.82 10.84
CA PHE A 79 -3.13 6.34 10.84
C PHE A 79 -3.70 6.44 12.24
N ASP A 80 -4.54 7.45 12.44
CA ASP A 80 -5.35 7.56 13.65
C ASP A 80 -6.30 6.33 13.76
N ASP A 81 -6.38 5.74 14.94
CA ASP A 81 -7.27 4.61 15.22
C ASP A 81 -8.74 5.07 15.13
N PRO A 82 -9.53 4.57 14.15
CA PRO A 82 -10.90 5.02 13.94
C PRO A 82 -11.85 4.70 15.11
N ASP A 83 -11.49 3.77 15.99
CA ASP A 83 -12.27 3.40 17.18
C ASP A 83 -11.94 4.28 18.40
N SER A 84 -10.79 4.95 18.39
CA SER A 84 -10.37 5.85 19.47
C SER A 84 -10.89 7.28 19.29
N ILE A 85 -11.42 7.61 18.12
CA ILE A 85 -11.99 8.93 17.81
C ILE A 85 -13.33 9.08 18.54
N THR A 86 -13.25 9.47 19.82
CA THR A 86 -14.40 9.93 20.60
C THR A 86 -14.54 11.44 20.42
N GLN A 87 -15.76 11.92 20.17
CA GLN A 87 -16.06 13.32 19.84
C GLN A 87 -15.71 14.34 20.94
N GLN A 88 -15.07 13.95 22.06
CA GLN A 88 -14.99 14.80 23.25
C GLN A 88 -13.63 14.97 23.92
N ASN A 89 -12.55 14.23 23.63
CA ASN A 89 -11.30 14.41 24.41
C ASN A 89 -9.97 14.09 23.70
N GLY A 90 -9.80 14.51 22.45
CA GLY A 90 -8.50 14.94 21.87
C GLY A 90 -7.31 13.96 21.81
N ILE A 91 -7.40 12.75 22.36
CA ILE A 91 -6.33 11.74 22.30
C ILE A 91 -6.77 10.67 21.32
N THR A 92 -6.21 10.75 20.11
CA THR A 92 -6.37 9.71 19.10
C THR A 92 -5.15 8.81 19.17
N SER A 93 -5.36 7.53 19.47
CA SER A 93 -4.25 6.56 19.41
C SER A 93 -3.87 6.37 17.94
N VAL A 94 -2.57 6.33 17.64
CA VAL A 94 -2.08 6.15 16.27
C VAL A 94 -1.63 4.70 16.11
N LEU A 95 -2.01 4.10 14.99
CA LEU A 95 -1.60 2.77 14.57
C LEU A 95 -0.53 2.89 13.50
N VAL A 96 0.42 1.95 13.51
CA VAL A 96 1.57 1.92 12.61
C VAL A 96 1.73 0.54 11.98
N VAL A 97 2.14 0.52 10.72
CA VAL A 97 2.61 -0.65 9.98
C VAL A 97 3.91 -0.29 9.26
N ARG A 98 4.89 -1.19 9.33
CA ARG A 98 6.21 -1.07 8.70
C ARG A 98 6.61 -2.40 8.06
N GLY A 99 7.32 -2.33 6.94
CA GLY A 99 7.89 -3.50 6.27
C GLY A 99 8.42 -3.15 4.89
N CYS A 100 8.78 -4.18 4.11
CA CYS A 100 8.99 -3.98 2.68
C CYS A 100 7.67 -3.56 2.02
N HIS A 101 7.71 -2.57 1.13
CA HIS A 101 6.54 -2.18 0.35
C HIS A 101 5.97 -3.35 -0.49
N SER A 102 6.85 -4.11 -1.14
CA SER A 102 6.47 -5.27 -1.95
C SER A 102 5.84 -6.39 -1.13
N THR A 103 6.28 -6.63 0.11
CA THR A 103 5.66 -7.62 1.00
C THR A 103 4.25 -7.19 1.41
N LEU A 104 4.08 -5.91 1.78
CA LEU A 104 2.81 -5.40 2.32
C LEU A 104 1.75 -5.13 1.25
N THR A 105 2.18 -4.79 0.03
CA THR A 105 1.27 -4.38 -1.04
C THR A 105 1.29 -5.28 -2.25
N GLN A 106 2.27 -6.19 -2.39
CA GLN A 106 2.46 -7.04 -3.57
C GLN A 106 2.60 -6.24 -4.90
N VAL A 107 2.88 -4.94 -4.81
CA VAL A 107 3.11 -4.03 -5.93
C VAL A 107 4.58 -3.58 -5.90
N VAL A 108 5.14 -3.30 -7.06
CA VAL A 108 6.43 -2.61 -7.18
C VAL A 108 6.15 -1.11 -7.28
N ALA A 109 6.42 -0.35 -6.21
CA ALA A 109 6.26 1.09 -6.23
C ALA A 109 7.24 1.76 -7.21
N ASP A 110 6.76 2.77 -7.95
CA ASP A 110 7.60 3.71 -8.69
C ASP A 110 8.11 4.87 -7.82
N ARG A 111 7.54 5.02 -6.62
CA ARG A 111 7.96 5.97 -5.59
C ARG A 111 9.25 5.50 -4.94
N ASN A 112 10.34 5.67 -5.67
CA ASN A 112 11.69 5.50 -5.17
C ASN A 112 12.38 6.86 -5.19
N SER A 113 12.68 7.40 -4.01
CA SER A 113 13.49 8.60 -3.94
C SER A 113 14.95 8.23 -4.15
N GLY A 114 15.61 8.84 -5.12
CA GLY A 114 17.07 8.85 -5.26
C GLY A 114 17.76 9.60 -4.12
N GLY A 115 17.55 9.17 -2.87
CA GLY A 115 18.24 9.65 -1.66
C GLY A 115 17.36 10.16 -0.49
N SER A 116 16.08 10.51 -0.69
CA SER A 116 15.26 11.21 0.34
C SER A 116 13.81 10.71 0.47
N SER A 117 13.35 10.28 1.65
CA SER A 117 11.97 9.77 1.90
C SER A 117 10.85 10.49 1.10
N TYR A 118 9.99 9.73 0.41
CA TYR A 118 8.78 10.21 -0.25
C TYR A 118 7.58 9.93 0.65
N CYS A 119 6.77 10.94 0.96
CA CYS A 119 5.62 10.73 1.84
C CYS A 119 4.41 11.58 1.50
N GLU A 120 3.24 11.02 1.83
CA GLU A 120 1.93 11.60 1.59
C GLU A 120 1.13 11.61 2.89
N VAL A 121 0.32 12.64 3.09
CA VAL A 121 -0.56 12.78 4.26
C VAL A 121 -1.96 13.16 3.83
N ASP A 122 -2.94 12.52 4.44
CA ASP A 122 -4.35 12.82 4.31
C ASP A 122 -4.93 13.03 5.71
N THR A 123 -5.21 14.29 6.07
CA THR A 123 -5.73 14.64 7.40
C THR A 123 -7.23 14.38 7.55
N THR A 124 -7.90 14.08 6.45
CA THR A 124 -9.35 13.80 6.41
C THR A 124 -9.64 12.49 5.71
N HIS A 125 -8.78 11.49 5.90
CA HIS A 125 -8.96 10.17 5.31
C HIS A 125 -10.18 9.51 5.95
N VAL A 126 -11.03 8.90 5.13
CA VAL A 126 -12.30 8.35 5.58
C VAL A 126 -12.14 6.86 5.86
N MET A 127 -12.51 6.41 7.05
CA MET A 127 -12.47 4.99 7.45
C MET A 127 -13.70 4.62 8.27
N SER A 128 -14.08 3.35 8.25
CA SER A 128 -15.12 2.82 9.14
C SER A 128 -14.52 2.37 10.47
N ASN A 129 -15.16 2.72 11.58
CA ASN A 129 -14.86 2.16 12.89
C ASN A 129 -15.57 0.80 13.10
N LEU A 130 -15.32 0.12 14.20
CA LEU A 130 -15.90 -1.18 14.56
C LEU A 130 -17.43 -1.16 14.68
N LYS A 131 -18.03 0.02 14.87
CA LYS A 131 -19.50 0.20 14.88
C LYS A 131 -20.09 0.38 13.48
N GLY A 132 -19.25 0.37 12.44
CA GLY A 132 -19.66 0.65 11.06
C GLY A 132 -19.87 2.14 10.76
N ASN A 133 -19.57 3.04 11.70
CA ASN A 133 -19.67 4.47 11.47
C ASN A 133 -18.44 4.97 10.72
N THR A 134 -18.70 5.84 9.76
CA THR A 134 -17.64 6.52 9.01
C THR A 134 -17.05 7.67 9.82
N VAL A 135 -15.73 7.66 10.01
CA VAL A 135 -14.98 8.68 10.73
C VAL A 135 -13.82 9.21 9.89
N SER A 136 -13.40 10.44 10.18
CA SER A 136 -12.26 11.08 9.55
C SER A 136 -11.00 10.87 10.40
N VAL A 137 -9.99 10.23 9.84
CA VAL A 137 -8.68 9.95 10.46
C VAL A 137 -7.58 10.71 9.74
N ARG A 138 -6.47 11.01 10.43
CA ARG A 138 -5.22 11.33 9.73
C ARG A 138 -4.59 10.02 9.26
N LYS A 139 -4.07 10.00 8.04
CA LYS A 139 -3.32 8.88 7.47
C LYS A 139 -2.07 9.40 6.77
N LEU A 140 -0.97 8.68 6.92
CA LEU A 140 0.32 8.97 6.29
C LEU A 140 0.87 7.69 5.68
N VAL A 141 1.46 7.84 4.50
CA VAL A 141 2.25 6.79 3.85
C VAL A 141 3.63 7.38 3.54
N ASP A 142 4.68 6.66 3.89
CA ASP A 142 6.07 7.07 3.69
C ASP A 142 6.89 5.93 3.09
N PHE A 143 7.66 6.25 2.05
CA PHE A 143 8.49 5.37 1.26
C PHE A 143 9.93 5.85 1.35
N CYS A 144 10.86 4.94 1.63
CA CYS A 144 12.26 5.28 1.70
C CYS A 144 13.14 4.10 1.26
N SER A 145 14.40 4.39 0.92
CA SER A 145 15.21 3.46 0.14
C SER A 145 16.57 3.14 0.74
N THR A 146 16.85 3.59 1.96
CA THR A 146 18.07 3.23 2.70
C THR A 146 17.76 2.21 3.79
N THR A 147 18.81 1.54 4.29
CA THR A 147 18.66 0.55 5.36
C THR A 147 17.98 1.14 6.59
N ASN A 148 16.93 0.47 7.08
CA ASN A 148 16.16 0.81 8.27
C ASN A 148 15.63 2.25 8.28
N CYS A 149 15.38 2.81 7.09
CA CYS A 149 14.94 4.20 6.92
C CYS A 149 13.50 4.45 7.36
N ASN A 150 12.69 3.38 7.45
CA ASN A 150 11.30 3.45 7.87
C ASN A 150 11.20 3.53 9.40
N SER A 151 11.96 4.44 10.01
CA SER A 151 12.12 4.58 11.46
C SER A 151 11.29 5.71 12.08
N ARG A 152 10.54 6.45 11.26
CA ARG A 152 9.69 7.58 11.66
C ARG A 152 8.85 7.27 12.90
N THR A 153 8.96 8.05 13.97
CA THR A 153 8.19 7.83 15.20
C THR A 153 6.73 8.25 15.07
N ILE A 154 5.85 7.65 15.87
CA ILE A 154 4.43 8.03 15.91
C ILE A 154 4.21 9.49 16.35
N GLN A 155 4.98 9.96 17.35
CA GLN A 155 4.81 11.28 17.97
C GLN A 155 5.08 12.43 16.99
N THR A 156 6.02 12.22 16.06
CA THR A 156 6.38 13.20 15.03
C THR A 156 5.79 12.87 13.68
N GLY A 157 5.13 11.72 13.54
CA GLY A 157 4.81 11.09 12.28
C GLY A 157 4.12 12.01 11.29
N PHE A 158 3.05 12.68 11.74
CA PHE A 158 2.24 13.58 10.92
C PHE A 158 2.82 15.00 10.74
N ASN A 159 3.81 15.41 11.55
CA ASN A 159 4.26 16.81 11.66
C ASN A 159 5.58 17.07 10.93
N THR A 160 5.83 16.44 9.78
CA THR A 160 7.11 16.61 9.08
C THR A 160 7.01 17.49 7.83
N PRO A 161 7.86 18.53 7.69
CA PRO A 161 7.86 19.42 6.54
C PRO A 161 7.98 18.71 5.19
N ALA A 162 8.70 17.57 5.15
CA ALA A 162 8.91 16.76 3.96
C ALA A 162 7.60 16.23 3.34
N CYS A 163 6.62 15.87 4.17
CA CYS A 163 5.33 15.33 3.67
C CYS A 163 4.32 16.45 3.38
N VAL A 164 4.44 17.58 4.09
CA VAL A 164 3.52 18.73 3.95
C VAL A 164 3.60 19.34 2.55
N GLN A 165 4.79 19.40 1.94
CA GLN A 165 4.96 19.98 0.60
C GLN A 165 4.43 19.08 -0.55
N GLN A 166 4.20 17.79 -0.32
CA GLN A 166 3.75 16.85 -1.37
C GLN A 166 2.23 16.77 -1.55
N THR A 167 1.47 17.46 -0.69
CA THR A 167 0.00 17.56 -0.75
C THR A 167 -0.53 18.57 -1.77
N GLN A 168 0.36 19.33 -2.45
CA GLN A 168 -0.05 20.46 -3.28
C GLN A 168 -0.35 20.11 -4.75
N ASN A 169 -0.10 18.88 -5.22
CA ASN A 169 -0.35 18.51 -6.62
C ASN A 169 -1.62 17.66 -6.79
N ASN A 170 -2.78 18.24 -6.46
CA ASN A 170 -4.11 17.65 -6.64
C ASN A 170 -4.76 18.05 -7.97
N LEU A 171 -3.98 18.62 -8.88
CA LEU A 171 -4.48 19.15 -10.14
C LEU A 171 -4.27 18.14 -11.26
N LEU A 172 -5.32 17.96 -12.06
CA LEU A 172 -5.30 17.31 -13.34
C LEU A 172 -5.68 18.37 -14.39
N ASN A 173 -4.77 18.68 -15.31
CA ASN A 173 -4.95 19.73 -16.32
C ASN A 173 -5.37 21.08 -15.70
N ASN A 174 -4.68 21.51 -14.63
CA ASN A 174 -4.96 22.74 -13.86
C ASN A 174 -6.33 22.79 -13.16
N ALA A 175 -7.07 21.69 -13.08
CA ALA A 175 -8.32 21.59 -12.34
C ALA A 175 -8.21 20.54 -11.22
N PRO A 176 -8.90 20.71 -10.07
CA PRO A 176 -8.98 19.66 -9.07
C PRO A 176 -9.47 18.35 -9.66
N LEU A 177 -8.84 17.23 -9.29
CA LEU A 177 -9.32 15.90 -9.64
C LEU A 177 -10.63 15.63 -8.91
N ASN A 178 -11.72 15.41 -9.65
CA ASN A 178 -13.00 14.97 -9.09
C ASN A 178 -13.11 13.46 -9.16
N CYS A 179 -13.61 12.87 -8.09
CA CYS A 179 -13.80 11.43 -7.94
C CYS A 179 -15.25 11.14 -7.56
N TYR A 180 -15.74 9.94 -7.88
CA TYR A 180 -16.97 9.46 -7.26
C TYR A 180 -16.73 9.16 -5.79
N ASP A 181 -17.69 9.54 -4.94
CA ASP A 181 -17.68 9.27 -3.51
C ASP A 181 -18.99 8.58 -3.14
N CYS A 182 -18.95 7.30 -2.76
CA CYS A 182 -20.15 6.53 -2.49
C CYS A 182 -19.85 5.13 -1.93
N GLN A 183 -20.82 4.62 -1.20
CA GLN A 183 -20.88 3.24 -0.71
C GLN A 183 -22.24 2.66 -1.15
N PRO A 184 -22.31 1.98 -2.32
CA PRO A 184 -23.57 1.43 -2.79
C PRO A 184 -24.02 0.27 -1.92
N LYS A 185 -25.32 -0.02 -2.01
CA LYS A 185 -25.88 -1.31 -1.58
C LYS A 185 -25.28 -2.44 -2.43
N GLU A 186 -25.21 -3.64 -1.85
CA GLU A 186 -24.64 -4.85 -2.44
C GLU A 186 -24.94 -5.02 -3.94
N GLY A 187 -23.92 -5.37 -4.72
CA GLY A 187 -24.05 -5.72 -6.14
C GLY A 187 -24.29 -4.55 -7.10
N LYS A 188 -24.31 -3.29 -6.64
CA LYS A 188 -24.48 -2.11 -7.49
C LYS A 188 -23.21 -1.25 -7.55
N ASN A 189 -22.97 -0.64 -8.71
CA ASN A 189 -21.98 0.43 -8.85
C ASN A 189 -22.65 1.78 -8.52
N CYS A 190 -21.93 2.75 -7.97
CA CYS A 190 -22.46 4.06 -7.60
C CYS A 190 -21.70 5.22 -8.25
N GLN A 191 -22.42 6.32 -8.45
CA GLN A 191 -21.95 7.57 -9.06
C GLN A 191 -22.57 8.83 -8.41
N GLU A 192 -23.06 8.71 -7.17
CA GLU A 192 -24.06 9.62 -6.58
C GLU A 192 -23.47 10.90 -5.96
N SER A 193 -22.24 10.86 -5.42
CA SER A 193 -21.56 12.04 -4.86
C SER A 193 -20.15 12.21 -5.45
N LYS A 194 -19.55 13.38 -5.21
CA LYS A 194 -18.20 13.72 -5.64
C LYS A 194 -17.35 14.27 -4.50
N CYS A 195 -16.05 14.00 -4.57
CA CYS A 195 -15.06 14.66 -3.73
C CYS A 195 -13.76 14.92 -4.52
N SER A 196 -12.84 15.71 -3.95
CA SER A 196 -11.62 16.13 -4.63
C SER A 196 -10.39 16.01 -3.72
N LYS A 197 -9.43 15.16 -4.12
CA LYS A 197 -8.10 14.97 -3.49
C LYS A 197 -7.11 14.51 -4.56
N LYS A 198 -5.86 14.21 -4.19
CA LYS A 198 -4.79 13.78 -5.10
C LYS A 198 -5.13 12.55 -5.95
N TYR A 199 -5.86 11.59 -5.37
CA TYR A 199 -6.22 10.32 -5.98
C TYR A 199 -7.71 10.04 -5.86
N CYS A 200 -8.27 9.38 -6.86
CA CYS A 200 -9.53 8.67 -6.72
C CYS A 200 -9.24 7.23 -6.26
N MET A 201 -9.88 6.84 -5.15
CA MET A 201 -9.80 5.50 -4.59
C MET A 201 -11.05 4.69 -4.93
N LYS A 202 -10.86 3.41 -5.20
CA LYS A 202 -11.92 2.40 -5.30
C LYS A 202 -11.49 1.16 -4.52
N GLN A 203 -12.33 0.71 -3.59
CA GLN A 203 -12.15 -0.55 -2.89
C GLN A 203 -13.34 -1.45 -3.18
N GLN A 204 -13.08 -2.73 -3.41
CA GLN A 204 -14.11 -3.73 -3.66
C GLN A 204 -13.81 -4.97 -2.84
N VAL A 205 -14.78 -5.43 -2.06
CA VAL A 205 -14.72 -6.72 -1.38
C VAL A 205 -15.66 -7.67 -2.10
N LYS A 206 -15.10 -8.73 -2.70
CA LYS A 206 -15.88 -9.79 -3.35
C LYS A 206 -16.00 -10.98 -2.40
N VAL A 207 -17.24 -11.45 -2.23
CA VAL A 207 -17.60 -12.64 -1.45
C VAL A 207 -18.43 -13.53 -2.39
N ASP A 208 -18.32 -14.85 -2.29
CA ASP A 208 -19.05 -15.76 -3.20
C ASP A 208 -20.55 -15.43 -3.25
N GLY A 209 -21.01 -14.96 -4.42
CA GLY A 209 -22.38 -14.51 -4.67
C GLY A 209 -22.58 -12.99 -4.81
N GLY A 210 -21.58 -12.16 -4.50
CA GLY A 210 -21.74 -10.70 -4.57
C GLY A 210 -20.46 -9.87 -4.40
N PHE A 211 -20.62 -8.55 -4.36
CA PHE A 211 -19.55 -7.63 -4.01
C PHE A 211 -20.09 -6.41 -3.26
N GLN A 212 -19.24 -5.90 -2.37
CA GLN A 212 -19.39 -4.57 -1.76
C GLN A 212 -18.36 -3.64 -2.38
N LEU A 213 -18.76 -2.40 -2.60
CA LEU A 213 -17.93 -1.39 -3.24
C LEU A 213 -17.82 -0.17 -2.33
N TYR A 214 -16.68 0.50 -2.36
CA TYR A 214 -16.49 1.79 -1.76
C TYR A 214 -15.65 2.65 -2.69
N LYS A 215 -16.10 3.87 -2.93
CA LYS A 215 -15.40 4.87 -3.74
C LYS A 215 -15.26 6.13 -2.92
N THR A 216 -14.09 6.74 -3.00
CA THR A 216 -13.84 8.04 -2.39
C THR A 216 -12.59 8.66 -3.02
N CYS A 217 -12.11 9.75 -2.47
CA CYS A 217 -10.85 10.39 -2.85
C CYS A 217 -9.88 10.33 -1.66
N SER A 218 -8.58 10.29 -1.94
CA SER A 218 -7.54 10.32 -0.92
C SER A 218 -6.33 11.14 -1.34
N ASN A 219 -5.65 11.74 -0.37
CA ASN A 219 -4.33 12.37 -0.58
C ASN A 219 -3.18 11.38 -0.39
N VAL A 220 -3.46 10.15 0.03
CA VAL A 220 -2.48 9.07 0.18
C VAL A 220 -2.76 7.92 -0.77
N ASN A 221 -1.70 7.27 -1.24
CA ASN A 221 -1.74 6.07 -2.07
C ASN A 221 -0.72 5.05 -1.55
N VAL A 222 -1.23 3.99 -0.91
CA VAL A 222 -0.39 2.95 -0.33
C VAL A 222 0.30 2.07 -1.37
N LEU A 223 -0.23 1.98 -2.59
CA LEU A 223 0.37 1.20 -3.67
C LEU A 223 1.65 1.86 -4.21
N GLY A 224 1.83 3.17 -4.00
CA GLY A 224 3.00 3.88 -4.51
C GLY A 224 3.08 3.88 -6.04
N VAL A 225 1.94 3.86 -6.73
CA VAL A 225 1.80 3.98 -8.19
C VAL A 225 0.50 4.71 -8.53
N ASP A 226 0.55 5.70 -9.41
CA ASP A 226 -0.56 6.66 -9.60
C ASP A 226 -1.82 6.08 -10.22
N ASN A 227 -1.70 5.01 -11.01
CA ASN A 227 -2.80 4.35 -11.69
C ASN A 227 -2.59 2.83 -11.61
N GLY A 228 -3.16 2.21 -10.59
CA GLY A 228 -2.94 0.80 -10.32
C GLY A 228 -3.98 0.20 -9.39
N CYS A 229 -4.11 -1.11 -9.46
CA CYS A 229 -4.96 -1.90 -8.59
C CYS A 229 -4.15 -3.06 -8.01
N MET A 230 -4.47 -3.45 -6.79
CA MET A 230 -4.01 -4.70 -6.19
C MET A 230 -5.20 -5.47 -5.64
N THR A 231 -5.15 -6.80 -5.73
CA THR A 231 -6.13 -7.68 -5.10
C THR A 231 -5.45 -8.58 -4.06
N TYR A 232 -6.01 -8.61 -2.85
CA TYR A 232 -5.55 -9.44 -1.76
C TYR A 232 -6.59 -10.51 -1.44
N ASP A 233 -6.12 -11.73 -1.19
CA ASP A 233 -6.95 -12.79 -0.65
C ASP A 233 -7.11 -12.59 0.86
N LEU A 234 -8.36 -12.56 1.33
CA LEU A 234 -8.73 -12.42 2.72
C LEU A 234 -9.53 -13.64 3.16
N VAL A 235 -9.10 -14.28 4.24
CA VAL A 235 -9.90 -15.32 4.88
C VAL A 235 -10.55 -14.73 6.13
N THR A 236 -11.88 -14.68 6.14
CA THR A 236 -12.65 -14.37 7.35
C THR A 236 -13.19 -15.67 7.93
N ASN A 237 -13.35 -15.73 9.26
CA ASN A 237 -13.82 -16.93 9.93
C ASN A 237 -15.00 -16.63 10.88
N PRO A 238 -16.17 -16.21 10.36
CA PRO A 238 -17.35 -16.04 11.18
C PRO A 238 -17.85 -17.41 11.70
N GLY A 239 -17.83 -17.59 13.03
CA GLY A 239 -18.42 -18.77 13.67
C GLY A 239 -17.74 -20.11 13.35
N GLY A 240 -16.46 -20.12 12.96
CA GLY A 240 -15.73 -21.34 12.61
C GLY A 240 -15.77 -21.70 11.11
N VAL A 241 -16.50 -20.93 10.29
CA VAL A 241 -16.58 -21.13 8.84
C VAL A 241 -15.57 -20.24 8.13
N ALA A 242 -14.58 -20.84 7.47
CA ALA A 242 -13.66 -20.11 6.61
C ALA A 242 -14.38 -19.60 5.36
N VAL A 243 -14.40 -18.29 5.17
CA VAL A 243 -14.94 -17.60 4.00
C VAL A 243 -13.78 -16.91 3.30
N THR A 244 -13.53 -17.31 2.06
CA THR A 244 -12.54 -16.66 1.20
C THR A 244 -13.16 -15.45 0.52
N ASN A 245 -12.49 -14.31 0.63
CA ASN A 245 -12.92 -13.04 0.05
C ASN A 245 -11.74 -12.44 -0.71
N HIS A 246 -12.03 -11.59 -1.68
CA HIS A 246 -11.01 -10.83 -2.41
C HIS A 246 -11.21 -9.34 -2.15
N LEU A 247 -10.19 -8.67 -1.60
CA LEU A 247 -10.16 -7.21 -1.49
C LEU A 247 -9.35 -6.64 -2.65
N THR A 248 -10.01 -5.96 -3.57
CA THR A 248 -9.36 -5.15 -4.60
C THR A 248 -9.29 -3.70 -4.16
N GLN A 249 -8.11 -3.10 -4.17
CA GLN A 249 -7.90 -1.67 -3.93
C GLN A 249 -7.24 -1.02 -5.15
N CYS A 250 -7.83 0.07 -5.64
CA CYS A 250 -7.33 0.81 -6.79
C CYS A 250 -7.14 2.29 -6.46
N PHE A 251 -6.12 2.88 -7.06
CA PHE A 251 -5.87 4.31 -7.10
C PHE A 251 -5.71 4.77 -8.54
N CYS A 252 -6.25 5.94 -8.87
CA CYS A 252 -6.10 6.56 -10.18
C CYS A 252 -6.11 8.09 -10.07
N ARG A 253 -5.45 8.76 -11.02
CA ARG A 253 -5.44 10.22 -11.15
C ARG A 253 -5.23 10.71 -12.59
N ASP A 254 -5.42 9.83 -13.57
CA ASP A 254 -5.23 10.06 -15.00
C ASP A 254 -6.38 10.84 -15.66
N LYS A 255 -7.60 10.74 -15.13
CA LYS A 255 -8.79 11.43 -15.63
C LYS A 255 -9.80 11.75 -14.53
N GLN A 256 -10.67 12.72 -14.81
CA GLN A 256 -11.83 13.01 -13.96
C GLN A 256 -12.68 11.74 -13.80
N PHE A 257 -13.12 11.48 -12.56
CA PHE A 257 -13.96 10.34 -12.21
C PHE A 257 -13.39 8.97 -12.61
N CYS A 258 -12.06 8.82 -12.59
CA CYS A 258 -11.39 7.58 -13.01
C CYS A 258 -11.82 6.34 -12.18
N ASN A 259 -12.27 6.52 -10.93
CA ASN A 259 -12.83 5.47 -10.09
C ASN A 259 -14.25 5.00 -10.51
N GLY A 260 -14.79 5.50 -11.61
CA GLY A 260 -16.07 5.11 -12.20
C GLY A 260 -16.05 3.76 -12.94
N SER A 261 -14.91 3.41 -13.52
CA SER A 261 -14.80 2.31 -14.47
C SER A 261 -14.85 0.91 -13.81
N ARG A 262 -15.26 -0.09 -14.59
CA ARG A 262 -15.04 -1.51 -14.25
C ARG A 262 -13.56 -1.79 -14.54
N PHE A 263 -12.75 -1.90 -13.49
CA PHE A 263 -11.29 -2.08 -13.59
C PHE A 263 -10.89 -3.52 -13.95
N GLU A 264 -11.75 -4.29 -14.61
CA GLU A 264 -11.40 -5.64 -15.08
C GLU A 264 -10.26 -5.64 -16.12
N THR A 265 -9.77 -4.47 -16.53
CA THR A 265 -8.72 -4.31 -17.55
C THR A 265 -7.74 -3.17 -17.24
N VAL A 266 -7.00 -3.24 -16.12
CA VAL A 266 -5.75 -2.46 -15.99
C VAL A 266 -4.63 -3.37 -15.44
N PHE A 267 -3.95 -4.02 -16.38
CA PHE A 267 -2.58 -4.57 -16.34
C PHE A 267 -2.16 -5.42 -15.13
N ALA A 268 -2.58 -6.68 -15.15
CA ALA A 268 -1.73 -7.79 -14.67
C ALA A 268 -0.81 -8.25 -15.82
N THR A 269 0.14 -7.42 -16.23
CA THR A 269 1.16 -7.84 -17.20
C THR A 269 2.39 -6.94 -17.07
N VAL A 270 3.34 -7.35 -16.21
CA VAL A 270 4.77 -7.56 -16.50
C VAL A 270 5.34 -8.28 -15.27
N ILE A 271 5.54 -9.60 -15.37
CA ILE A 271 6.51 -10.50 -14.67
C ILE A 271 5.93 -11.95 -14.74
N MET A 272 5.60 -12.42 -15.95
CA MET A 272 5.45 -13.88 -16.21
C MET A 272 6.02 -14.30 -17.58
N PHE A 273 6.70 -13.40 -18.29
CA PHE A 273 7.34 -13.72 -19.58
C PHE A 273 8.84 -14.03 -19.50
N LEU A 274 9.48 -13.90 -18.33
CA LEU A 274 10.86 -14.37 -18.15
C LEU A 274 10.97 -15.84 -17.65
N GLY A 275 9.91 -16.39 -17.04
CA GLY A 275 9.89 -17.80 -16.61
C GLY A 275 9.51 -18.79 -17.72
N ALA A 276 8.65 -18.39 -18.66
CA ALA A 276 8.16 -19.29 -19.72
C ALA A 276 9.13 -19.47 -20.91
N ALA A 277 10.15 -18.60 -21.03
CA ALA A 277 11.19 -18.75 -22.04
C ALA A 277 12.29 -19.76 -21.62
N ILE A 278 12.41 -20.06 -20.32
CA ILE A 278 13.44 -20.96 -19.78
C ILE A 278 12.95 -22.42 -19.71
N LEU A 279 11.63 -22.66 -19.65
CA LEU A 279 11.06 -24.02 -19.60
C LEU A 279 10.70 -24.63 -20.97
N ARG A 280 11.05 -23.99 -22.09
CA ARG A 280 10.94 -24.59 -23.44
C ARG A 280 12.27 -25.10 -24.01
N PHE A 281 13.34 -25.06 -23.22
CA PHE A 281 14.61 -25.73 -23.51
C PHE A 281 15.05 -26.60 -22.33
N HIS A 282 14.19 -27.54 -21.93
CA HIS A 282 14.62 -28.81 -21.35
C HIS A 282 13.63 -29.91 -21.76
#